data_AF-A0A846PZF3-F1
#
_entry.id   AF-A0A846PZF3-F1
#
_cell.length_a   1.000
_cell.length_b   1.000
_cell.length_c   1.000
_cell.angle_alpha   90.00
_cell.angle_beta   90.00
_cell.angle_gamma   90.00
#
_symmetry.space_group_name_H-M   'P 1'
#
loop_
_entity.id
_entity.type
_entity.pdbx_description
1 polymer ?
#
loop_
_entity_poly.entity_id
_entity_poly.type
_entity_poly.pdbx_seq_one_letter_code
_entity_poly.pdbx_strand_id
1 'polypeptide(L)' 'APLSPSEQPGMTGNIGLLMDVSMQLTVELGRTKMLIKDILGMGEGTIVELDKLAGEPVDLLVNGKLIAKGEVVVIDE' A
#
# COMPACT_ATOMS: atom_id res chain seq x y z
N ALA A 1 -21.25 28.49 -41.06
CA ALA A 1 -21.26 27.04 -40.81
C ALA A 1 -21.09 26.83 -39.31
N PRO A 2 -21.88 25.96 -38.64
CA PRO A 2 -21.66 25.69 -37.23
C PRO A 2 -20.45 24.76 -37.09
N LEU A 3 -19.61 25.03 -36.10
CA LEU A 3 -18.47 24.22 -35.72
C LEU A 3 -19.00 23.02 -34.92
N SER A 4 -18.86 21.80 -35.46
CA SER A 4 -19.08 20.58 -34.68
C SER A 4 -18.06 20.53 -33.55
N PRO A 5 -18.45 20.24 -32.30
CA PRO A 5 -17.49 20.04 -31.23
C PRO A 5 -16.66 18.79 -31.54
N SER A 6 -15.35 18.95 -31.57
CA SER A 6 -14.42 17.82 -31.65
C SER A 6 -14.54 16.99 -30.37
N GLU A 7 -15.28 15.90 -30.41
CA GLU A 7 -15.17 14.83 -29.40
C GLU A 7 -13.75 14.28 -29.48
N GLN A 8 -12.91 14.67 -28.53
CA GLN A 8 -11.59 14.06 -28.36
C GLN A 8 -11.79 12.61 -27.91
N PRO A 9 -11.46 11.59 -28.73
CA PRO A 9 -11.48 10.21 -28.29
C PRO A 9 -10.14 9.97 -27.59
N GLY A 10 -10.02 10.42 -26.34
CA GLY A 10 -8.73 10.51 -25.70
C GLY A 10 -8.80 10.38 -24.20
N MET A 11 -9.24 9.22 -23.69
CA MET A 11 -8.91 8.80 -22.32
C MET A 11 -9.25 7.33 -22.01
N THR A 12 -10.24 6.74 -22.68
CA THR A 12 -10.69 5.35 -22.40
C THR A 12 -9.79 4.27 -22.97
N GLY A 13 -9.07 4.53 -24.08
CA GLY A 13 -8.21 3.52 -24.72
C GLY A 13 -6.88 3.24 -24.01
N ASN A 14 -6.38 4.18 -23.20
CA ASN A 14 -5.04 4.06 -22.60
C ASN A 14 -5.07 3.36 -21.23
N ILE A 15 -6.12 3.58 -20.43
CA ILE A 15 -6.24 2.93 -19.11
C ILE A 15 -6.37 1.40 -19.23
N GLY A 16 -6.92 0.90 -20.34
CA GLY A 16 -7.06 -0.53 -20.60
C GLY A 16 -5.72 -1.26 -20.68
N LEU A 17 -4.66 -0.60 -21.17
CA LEU A 17 -3.31 -1.18 -21.25
C LEU A 17 -2.64 -1.32 -19.87
N LEU A 18 -3.10 -0.55 -18.86
CA LEU A 18 -2.54 -0.58 -17.52
C LEU A 18 -3.20 -1.64 -16.62
N MET A 19 -4.33 -2.22 -17.04
CA MET A 19 -5.07 -3.20 -16.24
C MET A 19 -4.27 -4.49 -15.98
N ASP A 20 -3.36 -4.84 -16.90
CA ASP A 20 -2.53 -6.03 -16.82
C ASP A 20 -1.16 -5.78 -16.17
N VAL A 21 -0.92 -4.57 -15.66
CA VAL A 21 0.35 -4.22 -15.01
C VAL A 21 0.37 -4.73 -13.57
N SER A 22 1.31 -5.63 -13.27
CA SER A 22 1.56 -6.10 -11.91
C SER A 22 2.18 -5.00 -11.04
N MET A 23 1.66 -4.81 -9.82
CA MET A 23 2.19 -3.86 -8.85
C MET A 23 2.53 -4.55 -7.54
N GLN A 24 3.51 -4.03 -6.80
CA GLN A 24 3.84 -4.54 -5.47
C GLN A 24 2.82 -4.01 -4.45
N LEU A 25 2.04 -4.93 -3.88
CA LEU A 25 1.20 -4.67 -2.71
C LEU A 25 2.00 -5.04 -1.45
N THR A 26 2.07 -4.11 -0.51
CA THR A 26 2.69 -4.30 0.81
C THR A 26 1.61 -4.16 1.88
N VAL A 27 1.57 -5.13 2.79
CA VAL A 27 0.70 -5.10 3.96
C VAL A 27 1.57 -4.77 5.17
N GLU A 28 1.26 -3.70 5.89
CA GLU A 28 2.03 -3.26 7.05
C GLU A 28 1.24 -3.47 8.34
N LEU A 29 1.84 -4.23 9.26
CA LEU A 29 1.32 -4.40 10.62
C LEU A 29 1.47 -3.11 11.43
N GLY A 30 2.56 -2.36 11.22
CA GLY A 30 2.82 -1.10 11.91
C GLY A 30 4.21 -0.56 11.60
N ARG A 31 4.49 0.65 12.07
CA ARG A 31 5.79 1.32 11.90
C ARG A 31 6.30 1.77 13.26
N THR A 32 7.59 2.03 13.35
CA THR A 32 8.16 2.72 14.50
C THR A 32 9.35 3.56 14.08
N LYS A 33 9.69 4.57 14.88
CA LYS A 33 10.86 5.42 14.68
C LYS A 33 11.85 5.15 15.80
N MET A 34 13.08 4.82 15.43
CA MET A 34 14.15 4.49 16.38
C MET A 34 15.41 5.28 16.04
N LEU A 35 16.28 5.48 17.02
CA LEU A 35 17.59 6.07 16.76
C LEU A 35 18.49 5.02 16.09
N ILE A 36 19.40 5.47 15.23
CA ILE A 36 20.34 4.57 14.52
C ILE A 36 21.13 3.71 15.49
N LYS A 37 21.53 4.26 16.66
CA LYS A 37 22.26 3.51 17.68
C LYS A 37 21.46 2.32 18.23
N ASP A 38 20.13 2.45 18.33
CA ASP A 38 19.26 1.41 18.87
C ASP A 38 19.09 0.31 17.81
N ILE A 39 18.97 0.69 16.54
CA ILE A 39 18.93 -0.24 15.38
C ILE A 39 20.22 -1.05 15.28
N LEU A 40 21.39 -0.40 15.40
CA LEU A 40 22.68 -1.08 15.35
C LEU A 40 22.92 -2.03 16.54
N GLY A 41 22.22 -1.81 17.65
CA GLY A 41 22.26 -2.69 18.82
C GLY A 41 21.28 -3.87 18.76
N MET A 42 20.45 -3.96 17.71
CA MET A 42 19.47 -5.04 17.59
C MET A 42 20.16 -6.38 17.36
N GLY A 43 19.69 -7.39 18.09
CA GLY A 43 20.10 -8.77 17.93
C GLY A 43 18.92 -9.72 18.07
N GLU A 44 19.22 -11.01 18.06
CA GLU A 44 18.22 -12.05 18.29
C GLU A 44 17.52 -11.83 19.64
N GLY A 45 16.18 -11.96 19.65
CA GLY A 45 15.36 -11.73 20.83
C GLY A 45 15.00 -10.27 21.12
N THR A 46 15.42 -9.31 20.30
CA THR A 46 15.00 -7.90 20.45
C THR A 46 13.51 -7.75 20.14
N ILE A 47 12.75 -7.22 21.08
CA ILE A 47 11.32 -6.90 20.90
C ILE A 47 11.20 -5.44 20.48
N VAL A 48 10.49 -5.18 19.38
CA VAL A 48 10.24 -3.84 18.86
C VAL A 48 8.75 -3.54 18.93
N GLU A 49 8.40 -2.50 19.68
CA GLU A 49 7.04 -1.99 19.73
C GLU A 49 6.74 -1.14 18.49
N LEU A 50 5.58 -1.39 17.90
CA LEU A 50 5.07 -0.67 16.73
C LEU A 50 4.03 0.36 17.16
N ASP A 51 3.74 1.33 16.30
CA ASP A 51 2.78 2.41 16.54
C ASP A 51 1.30 1.98 16.47
N LYS A 52 1.02 0.74 16.06
CA LYS A 52 -0.33 0.21 15.88
C LYS A 52 -0.75 -0.69 17.04
N LEU A 53 -1.96 -0.49 17.56
CA LEU A 53 -2.53 -1.33 18.61
C LEU A 53 -3.01 -2.69 18.07
N ALA A 54 -2.97 -3.71 18.92
CA ALA A 54 -3.51 -5.02 18.59
C ALA A 54 -5.02 -4.93 18.28
N GLY A 55 -5.43 -5.52 17.15
CA GLY A 55 -6.82 -5.49 16.68
C GLY A 55 -7.16 -4.31 15.78
N GLU A 56 -6.26 -3.33 15.60
CA GLU A 56 -6.45 -2.33 14.55
C GLU A 56 -6.23 -2.91 13.15
N PRO A 57 -6.93 -2.39 12.13
CA PRO A 57 -6.76 -2.85 10.77
C PRO A 57 -5.37 -2.50 10.24
N VAL A 58 -4.77 -3.41 9.46
CA VAL A 58 -3.46 -3.26 8.82
C VAL A 58 -3.54 -2.30 7.64
N ASP A 59 -2.42 -1.69 7.30
CA ASP A 59 -2.33 -0.75 6.18
C ASP A 59 -1.94 -1.48 4.89
N LEU A 60 -2.63 -1.14 3.79
CA LEU A 60 -2.39 -1.69 2.46
C LEU A 60 -1.76 -0.60 1.59
N LEU A 61 -0.55 -0.86 1.12
CA LEU A 61 0.23 0.09 0.34
C LEU A 61 0.54 -0.49 -1.04
N VAL A 62 0.44 0.35 -2.07
CA VAL A 62 0.91 0.03 -3.42
C VAL A 62 2.01 1.00 -3.76
N ASN A 63 3.21 0.48 -4.08
CA ASN A 63 4.42 1.28 -4.31
C ASN A 63 4.68 2.32 -3.19
N GLY A 64 4.44 1.94 -1.93
CA GLY A 64 4.63 2.79 -0.75
C GLY A 64 3.55 3.85 -0.52
N LYS A 65 2.49 3.90 -1.34
CA LYS A 65 1.33 4.77 -1.12
C LYS A 65 0.21 3.99 -0.44
N LEU A 66 -0.32 4.51 0.67
CA LEU A 66 -1.49 3.94 1.33
C LEU A 66 -2.70 4.00 0.38
N ILE A 67 -3.30 2.84 0.11
CA ILE A 67 -4.48 2.72 -0.75
C ILE A 67 -5.71 2.20 0.00
N ALA A 68 -5.53 1.43 1.07
CA ALA A 68 -6.63 0.90 1.87
C ALA A 68 -6.18 0.46 3.27
N LYS A 69 -7.15 0.04 4.08
CA LYS A 69 -6.95 -0.69 5.32
C LYS A 69 -7.64 -2.04 5.24
N GLY A 70 -7.12 -3.06 5.93
CA GLY A 70 -7.69 -4.40 5.92
C GLY A 70 -7.60 -5.07 7.29
N GLU A 71 -8.38 -6.13 7.47
CA GLU A 71 -8.31 -6.98 8.65
C GLU A 71 -7.65 -8.31 8.28
N VAL A 72 -6.78 -8.83 9.14
CA VAL A 72 -6.15 -10.13 8.93
C VAL A 72 -7.10 -11.20 9.42
N VAL A 73 -7.63 -11.99 8.48
CA VAL A 73 -8.47 -13.15 8.77
C VAL A 73 -7.69 -14.43 8.52
N VAL A 74 -7.77 -15.38 9.45
CA VAL A 74 -7.24 -16.74 9.26
C VAL A 74 -8.39 -17.59 8.75
N ILE A 75 -8.19 -18.28 7.64
CA ILE A 75 -9.13 -19.26 7.11
C ILE A 75 -8.47 -20.62 7.34
N ASP A 76 -9.08 -21.46 8.19
CA ASP A 76 -8.67 -22.85 8.35
C ASP A 76 -9.02 -23.64 7.07
N GLU A 77 -8.16 -24.60 6.69
CA GLU A 77 -8.36 -25.48 5.51
C GLU A 77 -9.53 -26.46 5.68
#